data_AF-A0A2D7QJT2-F1
#
_entry.id   AF-A0A2D7QJT2-F1
#
_cell.length_a   1.000
_cell.length_b   1.000
_cell.length_c   1.000
_cell.angle_alpha   90.00
_cell.angle_beta   90.00
_cell.angle_gamma   90.00
#
_symmetry.space_group_name_H-M   'P 1'
#
loop_
_entity.id
_entity.type
_entity.pdbx_description
1 polymer ?
#
loop_
_entity_poly.entity_id
_entity_poly.type
_entity_poly.pdbx_seq_one_letter_code
_entity_poly.pdbx_strand_id
1 'polypeptide(L)' 'MVRNENGRLEESSWELALDRAAEGFQKAKDTYGRHSVFGVASGRAPIEATYMMQKFIRAGFGTNYIDNCSRA' A
#
# COMPACT_ATOMS: atom_id res chain seq x y z
N MET A 1 8.41 11.94 -0.79
CA MET A 1 8.59 12.36 0.62
C MET A 1 8.58 11.13 1.52
N VAL A 2 9.38 11.12 2.59
CA VAL A 2 9.40 10.07 3.62
C VAL A 2 9.30 10.73 5.00
N ARG A 3 8.65 10.06 5.97
CA ARG A 3 8.52 10.58 7.34
C ARG A 3 9.75 10.21 8.17
N ASN A 4 10.37 11.20 8.81
CA ASN A 4 11.51 11.00 9.70
C ASN A 4 11.10 10.57 11.12
N GLU A 5 12.08 10.34 12.00
CA GLU A 5 11.89 9.90 13.39
C GLU A 5 11.11 10.94 14.23
N ASN A 6 11.23 12.22 13.89
CA ASN A 6 10.49 13.32 14.52
C ASN A 6 9.07 13.48 13.95
N GLY A 7 8.65 12.58 13.06
CA GLY A 7 7.32 12.59 12.46
C GLY A 7 7.13 13.63 11.35
N ARG A 8 8.18 14.30 10.86
CA ARG A 8 8.09 15.31 9.78
C ARG A 8 8.30 14.67 8.42
N LEU A 9 7.59 15.16 7.40
CA LEU A 9 7.78 14.74 6.00
C LEU A 9 8.94 15.51 5.38
N GLU A 10 9.85 14.78 4.73
CA GLU A 10 11.02 15.31 4.05
C GLU A 10 11.09 14.82 2.60
N GLU A 11 11.72 15.58 1.72
CA GLU A 11 11.98 15.16 0.34
C GLU A 11 12.87 13.92 0.32
N SER A 12 12.70 13.09 -0.72
CA SER A 12 13.36 11.79 -0.84
C SER A 12 13.42 11.37 -2.29
N SER A 13 14.39 10.53 -2.64
CA SER A 13 14.38 9.83 -3.93
C SER A 13 13.25 8.80 -3.98
N TRP A 14 12.96 8.33 -5.19
CA TRP A 14 11.96 7.28 -5.44
C TRP A 14 12.37 5.95 -4.82
N GLU A 15 13.65 5.60 -4.93
CA GLU A 15 14.24 4.35 -4.42
C GLU A 15 14.01 4.26 -2.91
N LEU A 16 14.45 5.29 -2.17
CA LEU A 16 14.29 5.32 -0.71
C LEU A 16 12.81 5.31 -0.29
N ALA A 17 11.94 6.01 -1.02
CA ALA A 17 10.51 6.04 -0.70
C ALA A 17 9.84 4.68 -0.91
N LEU A 18 10.18 3.97 -1.98
CA LEU A 18 9.64 2.65 -2.30
C LEU A 18 10.17 1.59 -1.35
N ASP A 19 11.47 1.60 -1.04
CA ASP A 19 12.07 0.68 -0.06
C ASP A 19 11.43 0.84 1.32
N ARG A 20 11.28 2.08 1.77
CA ARG A 20 10.66 2.37 3.07
C ARG A 20 9.21 1.91 3.15
N ALA A 21 8.44 2.07 2.06
CA ALA A 21 7.07 1.59 2.00
C ALA A 21 7.02 0.05 2.01
N ALA A 22 7.88 -0.61 1.23
CA ALA A 22 7.96 -2.07 1.17
C ALA A 22 8.33 -2.68 2.52
N GLU A 23 9.32 -2.13 3.22
CA GLU A 23 9.69 -2.53 4.58
C GLU A 23 8.52 -2.45 5.56
N GLY A 24 7.75 -1.35 5.51
CA GLY A 24 6.59 -1.15 6.37
C GLY A 24 5.52 -2.22 6.15
N PHE A 25 5.19 -2.51 4.88
CA PHE A 25 4.23 -3.56 4.54
C PHE A 25 4.73 -4.96 4.91
N GLN A 26 6.01 -5.27 4.66
CA GLN A 26 6.60 -6.56 5.02
C GLN A 26 6.57 -6.77 6.54
N LYS A 27 7.02 -5.77 7.31
CA LYS A 27 6.99 -5.82 8.77
C LYS A 27 5.58 -6.04 9.30
N ALA A 28 4.58 -5.33 8.78
CA ALA A 28 3.19 -5.49 9.18
C ALA A 28 2.70 -6.93 8.90
N LYS A 29 2.95 -7.45 7.69
CA LYS A 29 2.58 -8.81 7.30
C LYS A 29 3.27 -9.86 8.17
N ASP A 30 4.55 -9.70 8.46
CA ASP A 30 5.34 -10.68 9.22
C ASP A 30 4.94 -10.68 10.71
N THR A 31 4.52 -9.53 11.24
CA THR A 31 4.12 -9.37 12.66
C THR A 31 2.66 -9.76 12.90
N TYR A 32 1.75 -9.38 12.00
CA TYR A 32 0.30 -9.46 12.21
C TYR A 32 -0.43 -10.36 11.18
N GLY A 33 0.31 -10.98 10.27
CA GLY A 33 -0.21 -11.86 9.23
C GLY A 33 -0.75 -11.11 8.01
N ARG A 34 -1.10 -11.86 6.96
CA ARG A 34 -1.51 -11.33 5.64
C ARG A 34 -2.71 -10.38 5.65
N HIS A 35 -3.57 -10.45 6.67
CA HIS A 35 -4.77 -9.61 6.78
C HIS A 35 -4.50 -8.23 7.40
N SER A 36 -3.24 -7.93 7.75
CA SER A 36 -2.83 -6.63 8.29
C SER A 36 -2.73 -5.52 7.24
N VAL A 37 -2.87 -5.85 5.95
CA VAL A 37 -2.78 -4.92 4.84
C VAL A 37 -4.15 -4.81 4.17
N PHE A 38 -4.57 -3.57 3.92
CA PHE A 38 -5.83 -3.24 3.26
C PHE A 38 -5.55 -2.29 2.08
N GLY A 39 -6.17 -2.54 0.93
CA GLY A 39 -6.05 -1.67 -0.25
C GLY A 39 -7.30 -0.81 -0.47
N VAL A 40 -7.12 0.42 -0.95
CA VAL A 40 -8.22 1.26 -1.45
C VAL A 40 -7.93 1.63 -2.90
N ALA A 41 -8.76 1.14 -3.81
CA ALA A 41 -8.74 1.55 -5.21
C ALA A 41 -9.52 2.88 -5.40
N SER A 42 -9.09 3.67 -6.38
CA SER A 42 -9.72 4.96 -6.69
C SER A 42 -10.66 4.81 -7.88
N GLY A 43 -11.94 5.15 -7.70
CA GLY A 43 -12.91 5.30 -8.80
C GLY A 43 -12.61 6.48 -9.73
N ARG A 44 -11.64 7.35 -9.38
CA ARG A 44 -11.14 8.43 -10.26
C ARG A 44 -9.95 8.00 -11.10
N ALA A 45 -9.40 6.81 -10.88
CA ALA A 45 -8.28 6.28 -11.65
C ALA A 45 -8.77 5.36 -12.79
N PRO A 46 -7.96 5.16 -13.85
CA PRO A 46 -8.26 4.18 -14.88
C PRO A 46 -8.43 2.76 -14.34
N ILE A 47 -9.05 1.90 -15.13
CA ILE A 47 -9.35 0.52 -14.72
C ILE A 47 -8.07 -0.29 -14.50
N GLU A 48 -6.99 0.02 -15.23
CA GLU A 48 -5.68 -0.60 -15.12
C GLU A 48 -5.07 -0.37 -13.73
N ALA A 49 -5.19 0.85 -13.19
CA ALA A 49 -4.72 1.16 -11.84
C ALA A 49 -5.52 0.37 -10.79
N THR A 50 -6.84 0.25 -11.01
CA THR A 50 -7.71 -0.56 -10.15
C THR A 50 -7.36 -2.05 -10.23
N TYR A 51 -7.05 -2.57 -11.42
CA TYR A 51 -6.57 -3.94 -11.61
C TYR A 51 -5.23 -4.17 -10.91
N MET A 52 -4.29 -3.23 -11.02
CA MET A 52 -2.99 -3.31 -10.33
C MET A 52 -3.15 -3.34 -8.82
N MET A 53 -3.99 -2.49 -8.23
CA MET A 53 -4.26 -2.50 -6.79
C MET A 53 -4.89 -3.83 -6.34
N GLN A 54 -5.85 -4.35 -7.11
CA GLN A 54 -6.43 -5.66 -6.85
C GLN A 54 -5.41 -6.79 -6.93
N LYS A 55 -4.53 -6.78 -7.93
CA LYS A 55 -3.46 -7.78 -8.08
C LYS A 55 -2.45 -7.67 -6.94
N PHE A 56 -2.08 -6.47 -6.54
CA PHE A 56 -1.16 -6.23 -5.42
C PHE A 56 -1.70 -6.82 -4.12
N ILE A 57 -2.97 -6.58 -3.79
CA ILE A 57 -3.58 -7.10 -2.56
C ILE A 57 -3.86 -8.61 -2.65
N ARG A 58 -4.50 -9.07 -3.73
CA ARG A 58 -4.94 -10.48 -3.84
C ARG A 58 -3.81 -11.43 -4.15
N ALA A 59 -2.98 -11.13 -5.15
CA ALA A 59 -1.87 -12.01 -5.54
C ALA A 59 -0.61 -11.73 -4.72
N GLY A 60 -0.32 -10.46 -4.39
CA GLY A 60 0.87 -10.08 -3.63
C GLY A 60 0.77 -10.43 -2.14
N PHE A 61 -0.36 -10.09 -1.49
CA PHE A 61 -0.56 -10.37 -0.06
C PHE A 61 -1.44 -11.61 0.21
N GLY A 62 -2.12 -12.17 -0.80
CA GLY A 62 -2.96 -13.36 -0.59
C GLY A 62 -4.22 -13.09 0.23
N THR A 63 -4.77 -11.87 0.18
CA THR A 63 -5.97 -11.45 0.92
C THR A 63 -6.97 -10.75 0.01
N ASN A 64 -8.25 -10.75 0.40
CA ASN A 64 -9.32 -10.04 -0.30
C ASN A 64 -9.66 -8.67 0.34
N TYR A 65 -8.80 -8.18 1.22
CA TYR A 65 -9.01 -6.95 1.99
C TYR A 65 -8.71 -5.71 1.13
N ILE A 66 -9.66 -5.39 0.25
CA ILE A 66 -9.57 -4.28 -0.68
C ILE A 66 -10.97 -3.72 -0.95
N ASP A 67 -11.07 -2.40 -1.06
CA ASP A 67 -12.30 -1.70 -1.43
C ASP A 67 -12.05 -0.55 -2.43
N ASN A 68 -13.09 0.20 -2.78
CA ASN A 68 -13.07 1.35 -3.67
C ASN A 68 -13.77 2.56 -3.02
N CYS A 69 -13.29 3.77 -3.31
CA CYS A 69 -13.91 5.01 -2.83
C CYS A 69 -15.37 5.23 -3.27
N SER A 70 -15.89 4.50 -4.25
CA SER A 70 -17.31 4.53 -4.63
C SER A 70 -18.21 3.70 -3.71
N ARG A 71 -17.63 2.96 -2.76
CA ARG A 71 -18.34 2.13 -1.77
C ARG A 71 -18.10 2.58 -0.32
N ALA A 72 -17.26 3.61 -0.13
CA ALA A 72 -16.99 4.25 1.17
C ALA A 72 -17.91 5.44 1.42
#